data_AF-A0A401S4Z3-F1
#
_entry.id   AF-A0A401S4Z3-F1
#
_cell.length_a   1.000
_cell.length_b   1.000
_cell.length_c   1.000
_cell.angle_alpha   90.00
_cell.angle_beta   90.00
_cell.angle_gamma   90.00
#
_symmetry.space_group_name_H-M   'P 1'
#
loop_
_entity.id
_entity.type
_entity.pdbx_description
1 polymer ?
#
loop_
_entity_poly.entity_id
_entity_poly.type
_entity_poly.pdbx_seq_one_letter_code
_entity_poly.pdbx_strand_id
1 'polypeptide(L)'
;MRKLCTDSCPRPELNPDPWRCELKQEPGPDNPIFLPTDDKYDWLLAKIWVRSTDFHVHQTVTHLLKTHLMSEVFGIALYRQLPAVHPLFKLLVPHVRFTIAINTKAREQLICECGLFDKANGTGGGGHVRMVQRAMSELNYKSFCFPESIKMRGLDNTEALPYYYFRDDGLRVWEAVQSFVTEVVNIYYDDDEAVQTDQELQAFVKDVFVYGLKDNKSTGFPKTVKTIEKLIEYLTVVIFTASAQHAAVNFGQYDWCSWIPNSPPTMRQPPPCQKGVVNVEYIIESLPDRGRSCWHLGAVWALSQFQDNELFLGMYPDEHFIEKPVKEAIRNFQVHLQEISNRIAERNKNKKLPYYYFSPDRIPNSVAV
;
A
#
# COMPACT_ATOMS: atom_id res chain seq x y z
N MET A 1 -18.68 -7.51 1.31
CA MET A 1 -19.13 -7.03 0.00
C MET A 1 -18.43 -7.81 -1.09
N ARG A 2 -19.18 -8.41 -2.02
CA ARG A 2 -18.61 -8.84 -3.29
C ARG A 2 -18.47 -7.57 -4.11
N LYS A 3 -17.24 -7.07 -4.26
CA LYS A 3 -16.98 -6.03 -5.26
C LYS A 3 -17.10 -6.72 -6.63
N LEU A 4 -18.31 -6.72 -7.18
CA LEU A 4 -18.54 -6.97 -8.61
C LEU A 4 -18.73 -5.62 -9.30
N CYS A 5 -17.80 -4.68 -9.09
CA CYS A 5 -17.51 -3.69 -10.11
C CYS A 5 -16.56 -4.38 -11.08
N THR A 6 -17.10 -5.00 -12.13
CA THR A 6 -16.29 -5.40 -13.27
C THR A 6 -15.87 -4.12 -13.99
N ASP A 7 -14.72 -3.59 -13.61
CA ASP A 7 -14.00 -2.62 -14.44
C ASP A 7 -13.38 -3.39 -15.59
N SER A 8 -13.98 -3.27 -16.76
CA SER A 8 -13.38 -3.75 -18.00
C SER A 8 -13.57 -2.69 -19.05
N CYS A 9 -12.46 -2.00 -19.33
CA CYS A 9 -12.19 -1.15 -20.48
C CYS A 9 -12.88 0.23 -20.49
N PRO A 10 -12.13 1.33 -20.71
CA PRO A 10 -12.70 2.66 -20.97
C PRO A 10 -13.28 2.80 -22.38
N ARG A 11 -13.44 1.71 -23.15
CA ARG A 11 -14.17 1.72 -24.43
C ARG A 11 -15.58 1.16 -24.21
N PRO A 12 -16.63 1.98 -24.36
CA PRO A 12 -18.03 1.53 -24.31
C PRO A 12 -18.37 0.43 -25.32
N GLU A 13 -17.51 0.22 -26.33
CA GLU A 13 -17.75 -0.70 -27.45
C GLU A 13 -17.25 -2.13 -27.20
N LEU A 14 -16.53 -2.41 -26.09
CA LEU A 14 -15.85 -3.70 -25.89
C LEU A 14 -16.20 -4.47 -24.60
N ASN A 15 -17.13 -4.01 -23.77
CA ASN A 15 -17.81 -4.90 -22.81
C ASN A 15 -19.29 -4.51 -22.61
N PRO A 16 -20.27 -5.36 -22.95
CA PRO A 16 -21.69 -5.07 -22.82
C PRO A 16 -22.26 -5.16 -21.40
N ASP A 17 -21.47 -5.53 -20.38
CA ASP A 17 -22.01 -5.66 -19.01
C ASP A 17 -22.25 -4.29 -18.34
N PRO A 18 -23.50 -3.96 -17.96
CA PRO A 18 -23.79 -2.71 -17.26
C PRO A 18 -23.16 -2.71 -15.87
N TRP A 19 -22.73 -1.53 -15.42
CA TRP A 19 -22.20 -1.35 -14.07
C TRP A 19 -23.25 -1.82 -13.06
N ARG A 20 -22.86 -2.64 -12.09
CA ARG A 20 -23.78 -3.20 -11.10
C ARG A 20 -23.15 -3.21 -9.72
N CYS A 21 -23.97 -3.10 -8.67
CA CYS A 21 -23.51 -3.09 -7.30
C CYS A 21 -24.42 -3.96 -6.42
N GLU A 22 -23.82 -4.87 -5.67
CA GLU A 22 -24.48 -5.69 -4.66
C GLU A 22 -23.82 -5.42 -3.31
N LEU A 23 -24.62 -5.06 -2.30
CA LEU A 23 -24.09 -4.53 -1.03
C LEU A 23 -23.76 -5.63 -0.01
N LYS A 24 -24.36 -6.83 -0.14
CA LYS A 24 -24.02 -8.02 0.67
C LYS A 24 -23.43 -9.12 -0.22
N GLN A 25 -22.98 -10.22 0.39
CA GLN A 25 -22.41 -11.37 -0.35
C GLN A 25 -23.50 -12.35 -0.83
N GLU A 26 -24.55 -12.52 -0.03
CA GLU A 26 -25.62 -13.47 -0.30
C GLU A 26 -26.73 -12.77 -1.10
N PRO A 27 -27.03 -13.24 -2.32
CA PRO A 27 -28.10 -12.66 -3.12
C PRO A 27 -29.46 -12.99 -2.50
N GLY A 28 -30.38 -12.04 -2.56
CA GLY A 28 -31.70 -12.20 -1.96
C GLY A 28 -32.62 -11.02 -2.21
N PRO A 29 -33.93 -11.17 -1.93
CA PRO A 29 -34.89 -10.08 -2.10
C PRO A 29 -34.60 -8.86 -1.22
N ASP A 30 -33.82 -9.02 -0.13
CA ASP A 30 -33.35 -7.97 0.78
C ASP A 30 -31.92 -7.48 0.46
N ASN A 31 -31.36 -7.90 -0.68
CA ASN A 31 -30.06 -7.49 -1.20
C ASN A 31 -30.17 -7.27 -2.72
N PRO A 32 -30.89 -6.22 -3.16
CA PRO A 32 -31.09 -5.96 -4.58
C PRO A 32 -29.78 -5.58 -5.28
N ILE A 33 -29.70 -5.90 -6.56
CA ILE A 33 -28.62 -5.44 -7.44
C ILE A 33 -28.94 -4.02 -7.90
N PHE A 34 -28.14 -3.06 -7.47
CA PHE A 34 -28.25 -1.65 -7.86
C PHE A 34 -27.55 -1.40 -9.19
N LEU A 35 -28.16 -0.57 -10.04
CA LEU A 35 -27.72 -0.23 -11.39
C LEU A 35 -27.70 1.30 -11.60
N PRO A 36 -26.90 1.83 -12.54
CA PRO A 36 -26.91 3.25 -12.91
C PRO A 36 -28.26 3.78 -13.41
N THR A 37 -29.16 2.90 -13.82
CA THR A 37 -30.50 3.22 -14.32
C THR A 37 -31.57 3.23 -13.24
N ASP A 38 -31.23 2.86 -11.99
CA ASP A 38 -32.14 2.96 -10.85
C ASP A 38 -32.36 4.43 -10.43
N ASP A 39 -33.18 4.66 -9.40
CA ASP A 39 -33.34 6.00 -8.84
C ASP A 39 -31.98 6.62 -8.50
N LYS A 40 -31.88 7.92 -8.76
CA LYS A 40 -30.65 8.70 -8.59
C LYS A 40 -30.00 8.46 -7.22
N TYR A 41 -30.80 8.42 -6.15
CA TYR A 41 -30.28 8.31 -4.79
C TYR A 41 -30.02 6.87 -4.36
N ASP A 42 -30.76 5.89 -4.90
CA ASP A 42 -30.43 4.46 -4.73
C ASP A 42 -29.03 4.16 -5.29
N TRP A 43 -28.79 4.56 -6.55
CA TRP A 43 -27.49 4.33 -7.19
C TRP A 43 -26.37 5.10 -6.51
N LEU A 44 -26.63 6.34 -6.08
CA LEU A 44 -25.66 7.14 -5.34
C LEU A 44 -25.28 6.47 -4.02
N LEU A 45 -26.27 6.04 -3.22
CA LEU A 45 -26.00 5.41 -1.93
C LEU A 45 -25.28 4.06 -2.09
N ALA A 46 -25.63 3.27 -3.11
CA ALA A 46 -24.92 2.04 -3.42
C ALA A 46 -23.41 2.29 -3.66
N LYS A 47 -23.07 3.32 -4.45
CA LYS A 47 -21.67 3.74 -4.65
C LYS A 47 -21.01 4.21 -3.35
N ILE A 48 -21.71 4.97 -2.51
CA ILE A 48 -21.20 5.45 -1.21
C ILE A 48 -20.83 4.27 -0.31
N TRP A 49 -21.64 3.21 -0.27
CA TRP A 49 -21.31 1.98 0.49
C TRP A 49 -20.06 1.27 -0.04
N VAL A 50 -19.91 1.18 -1.37
CA VAL A 50 -18.69 0.64 -1.99
C VAL A 50 -17.47 1.48 -1.59
N ARG A 51 -17.59 2.81 -1.63
CA ARG A 51 -16.53 3.73 -1.22
C ARG A 51 -16.17 3.62 0.26
N SER A 52 -17.15 3.46 1.15
CA SER A 52 -16.91 3.24 2.59
C SER A 52 -16.16 1.93 2.84
N THR A 53 -16.53 0.85 2.14
CA THR A 53 -15.84 -0.44 2.26
C THR A 53 -14.44 -0.41 1.67
N ASP A 54 -14.26 0.29 0.55
CA ASP A 54 -12.94 0.56 -0.03
C ASP A 54 -12.03 1.25 0.98
N PHE A 55 -12.54 2.27 1.67
CA PHE A 55 -11.82 2.97 2.72
C PHE A 55 -11.45 2.05 3.90
N HIS A 56 -12.36 1.18 4.36
CA HIS A 56 -12.06 0.25 5.46
C HIS A 56 -10.94 -0.74 5.11
N VAL A 57 -10.98 -1.31 3.90
CA VAL A 57 -9.93 -2.21 3.39
C VAL A 57 -8.63 -1.46 3.17
N HIS A 58 -8.70 -0.25 2.60
CA HIS A 58 -7.55 0.62 2.40
C HIS A 58 -6.82 0.89 3.72
N GLN A 59 -7.50 1.42 4.73
CA GLN A 59 -6.88 1.79 6.00
C GLN A 59 -6.28 0.58 6.72
N THR A 60 -7.03 -0.51 6.80
CA THR A 60 -6.66 -1.64 7.69
C THR A 60 -5.73 -2.64 7.02
N VAL A 61 -5.95 -2.93 5.74
CA VAL A 61 -5.23 -4.00 5.03
C VAL A 61 -4.17 -3.42 4.11
N THR A 62 -4.57 -2.55 3.19
CA THR A 62 -3.65 -2.01 2.18
C THR A 62 -2.59 -1.10 2.79
N HIS A 63 -2.98 -0.27 3.76
CA HIS A 63 -2.12 0.68 4.45
C HIS A 63 -1.49 0.00 5.68
N LEU A 64 -2.23 -0.16 6.78
CA LEU A 64 -1.65 -0.66 8.04
C LEU A 64 -0.95 -2.03 7.90
N LEU A 65 -1.65 -3.07 7.43
CA LEU A 65 -1.04 -4.40 7.39
C LEU A 65 0.08 -4.49 6.34
N LYS A 66 -0.22 -4.14 5.08
CA LYS A 66 0.67 -4.43 3.95
C LYS A 66 1.83 -3.46 3.80
N THR A 67 1.86 -2.33 4.50
CA THR A 67 3.04 -1.46 4.55
C THR A 67 3.60 -1.39 5.96
N HIS A 68 2.93 -0.71 6.90
CA HIS A 68 3.44 -0.49 8.26
C HIS A 68 3.91 -1.77 8.95
N LEU A 69 3.02 -2.75 9.13
CA LEU A 69 3.34 -3.94 9.93
C LEU A 69 4.36 -4.84 9.22
N MET A 70 4.30 -4.95 7.89
CA MET A 70 5.29 -5.73 7.14
C MET A 70 6.67 -5.06 7.10
N SER A 71 6.74 -3.75 6.91
CA SER A 71 8.00 -3.00 7.01
C SER A 71 8.60 -3.07 8.42
N GLU A 72 7.76 -3.10 9.46
CA GLU A 72 8.23 -3.33 10.84
C GLU A 72 8.78 -4.74 11.04
N VAL A 73 8.15 -5.78 10.48
CA VAL A 73 8.69 -7.15 10.51
C VAL A 73 10.10 -7.20 9.91
N PHE A 74 10.29 -6.58 8.74
CA PHE A 74 11.61 -6.50 8.13
C PHE A 74 12.59 -5.69 8.99
N GLY A 75 12.17 -4.54 9.53
CA GLY A 75 13.01 -3.71 10.39
C GLY A 75 13.46 -4.41 11.66
N ILE A 76 12.57 -5.15 12.34
CA ILE A 76 12.93 -5.91 13.54
C ILE A 76 13.94 -7.01 13.20
N ALA A 77 13.72 -7.78 12.12
CA ALA A 77 14.66 -8.81 11.69
C ALA A 77 16.02 -8.22 11.30
N LEU A 78 16.03 -7.07 10.61
CA LEU A 78 17.25 -6.33 10.25
C LEU A 78 18.09 -6.05 11.50
N TYR A 79 17.51 -5.39 12.50
CA TYR A 79 18.21 -5.01 13.73
C TYR A 79 18.66 -6.21 14.58
N ARG A 80 17.97 -7.36 14.48
CA ARG A 80 18.29 -8.56 15.27
C ARG A 80 19.39 -9.40 14.65
N GLN A 81 19.46 -9.45 13.32
CA GLN A 81 20.25 -10.48 12.61
C GLN A 81 21.38 -9.92 11.75
N LEU A 82 21.32 -8.66 11.30
CA LEU A 82 22.35 -8.06 10.48
C LEU A 82 23.15 -7.02 11.27
N PRO A 83 24.46 -7.22 11.52
CA PRO A 83 25.29 -6.25 12.21
C PRO A 83 25.50 -5.00 11.35
N ALA A 84 25.83 -3.87 11.98
CA ALA A 84 25.96 -2.58 11.30
C ALA A 84 27.06 -2.52 10.20
N VAL A 85 27.99 -3.49 10.22
CA VAL A 85 29.03 -3.65 9.19
C VAL A 85 28.51 -4.38 7.94
N HIS A 86 27.44 -5.17 8.07
CA HIS A 86 26.91 -5.98 6.99
C HIS A 86 26.37 -5.10 5.85
N PRO A 87 26.69 -5.38 4.57
CA PRO A 87 26.26 -4.54 3.44
C PRO A 87 24.73 -4.43 3.35
N LEU A 88 24.02 -5.52 3.61
CA LEU A 88 22.54 -5.50 3.63
C LEU A 88 21.97 -4.67 4.80
N PHE A 89 22.69 -4.54 5.91
CA PHE A 89 22.29 -3.60 6.97
C PHE A 89 22.38 -2.16 6.47
N LYS A 90 23.53 -1.80 5.89
CA LYS A 90 23.78 -0.47 5.33
C LYS A 90 22.77 -0.10 4.23
N LEU A 91 22.38 -1.07 3.42
CA LEU A 91 21.36 -0.91 2.37
C LEU A 91 19.96 -0.67 2.95
N LEU A 92 19.54 -1.45 3.94
CA LEU A 92 18.14 -1.46 4.39
C LEU A 92 17.85 -0.46 5.52
N VAL A 93 18.85 -0.05 6.30
CA VAL A 93 18.64 0.83 7.46
C VAL A 93 17.95 2.16 7.13
N PRO A 94 18.22 2.85 5.99
CA PRO A 94 17.47 4.06 5.63
C PRO A 94 15.98 3.80 5.37
N HIS A 95 15.63 2.57 4.96
CA HIS A 95 14.28 2.17 4.58
C HIS A 95 13.43 1.64 5.74
N VAL A 96 13.99 1.53 6.94
CA VAL A 96 13.24 1.16 8.16
C VAL A 96 13.31 2.24 9.24
N ARG A 97 13.82 3.42 8.89
CA ARG A 97 13.91 4.58 9.78
C ARG A 97 12.51 4.94 10.27
N PHE A 98 12.36 5.07 11.59
CA PHE A 98 11.12 5.39 12.30
C PHE A 98 9.93 4.42 12.17
N THR A 99 9.96 3.42 11.29
CA THR A 99 8.87 2.44 11.14
C THR A 99 8.43 1.80 12.47
N ILE A 100 9.38 1.33 13.28
CA ILE A 100 9.08 0.74 14.60
C ILE A 100 8.49 1.80 15.54
N ALA A 101 8.98 3.04 15.48
CA ALA A 101 8.53 4.12 16.35
C ALA A 101 7.09 4.54 16.03
N ILE A 102 6.77 4.78 14.76
CA ILE A 102 5.41 5.17 14.35
C ILE A 102 4.41 4.05 14.61
N ASN A 103 4.77 2.79 14.35
CA ASN A 103 3.89 1.67 14.65
C ASN A 103 3.67 1.46 16.15
N THR A 104 4.70 1.72 16.97
CA THR A 104 4.56 1.70 18.43
C THR A 104 3.60 2.78 18.89
N LYS A 105 3.71 4.01 18.35
CA LYS A 105 2.75 5.09 18.65
C LYS A 105 1.34 4.76 18.16
N ALA A 106 1.20 4.14 16.99
CA ALA A 106 -0.09 3.70 16.50
C ALA A 106 -0.73 2.67 17.45
N ARG A 107 0.03 1.67 17.92
CA ARG A 107 -0.45 0.69 18.91
C ARG A 107 -0.78 1.30 20.27
N GLU A 108 -0.13 2.41 20.66
CA GLU A 108 -0.38 3.09 21.94
C GLU A 108 -1.59 4.03 21.87
N GLN A 109 -1.83 4.69 20.73
CA GLN A 109 -2.74 5.84 20.65
C GLN A 109 -3.82 5.73 19.57
N LEU A 110 -3.52 5.06 18.45
CA LEU A 110 -4.40 5.05 17.27
C LEU A 110 -5.30 3.82 17.25
N ILE A 111 -4.72 2.62 17.21
CA ILE A 111 -5.42 1.33 17.01
C ILE A 111 -5.55 0.50 18.29
N CYS A 112 -5.21 1.05 19.45
CA CYS A 112 -5.50 0.44 20.74
C CYS A 112 -7.00 0.43 21.05
N GLU A 113 -7.40 -0.36 22.05
CA GLU A 113 -8.74 -0.26 22.62
C GLU A 113 -9.03 1.19 23.06
N CYS A 114 -10.15 1.74 22.60
CA CYS A 114 -10.53 3.14 22.83
C CYS A 114 -9.57 4.18 22.19
N GLY A 115 -8.72 3.77 21.26
CA GLY A 115 -7.82 4.65 20.51
C GLY A 115 -8.53 5.62 19.58
N LEU A 116 -7.76 6.50 18.94
CA LEU A 116 -8.30 7.51 18.02
C LEU A 116 -9.05 6.89 16.83
N PHE A 117 -8.66 5.69 16.38
CA PHE A 117 -9.30 4.99 15.27
C PHE A 117 -10.77 4.68 15.56
N ASP A 118 -11.11 4.37 16.82
CA ASP A 118 -12.48 4.02 17.22
C ASP A 118 -13.46 5.21 17.18
N LYS A 119 -12.95 6.44 17.08
CA LYS A 119 -13.78 7.66 17.10
C LYS A 119 -14.60 7.85 15.83
N ALA A 120 -14.06 7.50 14.67
CA ALA A 120 -14.67 7.79 13.37
C ALA A 120 -14.96 6.55 12.51
N ASN A 121 -14.23 5.45 12.73
CA ASN A 121 -14.21 4.32 11.81
C ASN A 121 -15.24 3.25 12.18
N GLY A 122 -16.04 2.81 11.21
CA GLY A 122 -17.05 1.75 11.39
C GLY A 122 -16.47 0.37 11.72
N THR A 123 -15.16 0.18 11.53
CA THR A 123 -14.41 -1.02 11.91
C THR A 123 -13.69 -0.87 13.26
N GLY A 124 -13.86 0.25 13.95
CA GLY A 124 -13.39 0.44 15.33
C GLY A 124 -13.97 -0.58 16.32
N GLY A 125 -13.42 -0.65 17.53
CA GLY A 125 -13.87 -1.57 18.58
C GLY A 125 -13.51 -3.03 18.30
N GLY A 126 -12.39 -3.26 17.60
CA GLY A 126 -11.86 -4.61 17.32
C GLY A 126 -12.27 -5.24 15.98
N GLY A 127 -13.13 -4.58 15.19
CA GLY A 127 -13.44 -5.02 13.82
C GLY A 127 -12.21 -5.05 12.91
N HIS A 128 -11.41 -3.99 12.97
CA HIS A 128 -10.14 -3.84 12.24
C HIS A 128 -9.12 -4.91 12.63
N VAL A 129 -9.03 -5.30 13.91
CA VAL A 129 -8.16 -6.41 14.36
C VAL A 129 -8.57 -7.72 13.69
N ARG A 130 -9.87 -8.03 13.62
CA ARG A 130 -10.38 -9.22 12.90
C ARG A 130 -10.10 -9.15 11.40
N MET A 131 -10.15 -7.96 10.80
CA MET A 131 -9.79 -7.78 9.39
C MET A 131 -8.30 -8.08 9.15
N VAL A 132 -7.41 -7.60 10.01
CA VAL A 132 -5.97 -7.92 9.95
C VAL A 132 -5.76 -9.43 10.06
N GLN A 133 -6.39 -10.09 11.03
CA GLN A 133 -6.28 -11.55 11.22
C GLN A 133 -6.70 -12.33 9.97
N ARG A 134 -7.82 -11.96 9.33
CA ARG A 134 -8.29 -12.58 8.08
C ARG A 134 -7.33 -12.31 6.93
N ALA A 135 -6.93 -11.05 6.74
CA ALA A 135 -6.01 -10.66 5.68
C ALA A 135 -4.63 -11.34 5.82
N MET A 136 -4.16 -11.59 7.04
CA MET A 136 -2.93 -12.33 7.30
C MET A 136 -3.00 -13.79 6.82
N SER A 137 -4.17 -14.43 6.89
CA SER A 137 -4.35 -15.80 6.40
C SER A 137 -4.27 -15.91 4.87
N GLU A 138 -4.53 -14.80 4.17
CA GLU A 138 -4.50 -14.67 2.71
C GLU A 138 -3.25 -13.92 2.20
N LEU A 139 -2.34 -13.55 3.11
CA LEU A 139 -1.13 -12.82 2.74
C LEU A 139 -0.28 -13.69 1.79
N ASN A 140 0.29 -13.09 0.76
CA ASN A 140 1.07 -13.80 -0.24
C ASN A 140 2.28 -12.95 -0.64
N TYR A 141 3.48 -13.52 -0.55
CA TYR A 141 4.74 -12.87 -0.93
C TYR A 141 4.70 -12.32 -2.36
N LYS A 142 4.10 -13.06 -3.32
CA LYS A 142 3.95 -12.58 -4.71
C LYS A 142 3.10 -11.32 -4.83
N SER A 143 2.26 -11.01 -3.83
CA SER A 143 1.48 -9.77 -3.82
C SER A 143 2.31 -8.53 -3.45
N PHE A 144 3.51 -8.74 -2.91
CA PHE A 144 4.51 -7.70 -2.64
C PHE A 144 5.48 -7.51 -3.81
N CYS A 145 5.64 -8.50 -4.69
CA CYS A 145 6.34 -8.33 -5.95
C CYS A 145 5.45 -7.53 -6.92
N PHE A 146 5.76 -6.25 -7.15
CA PHE A 146 4.82 -5.32 -7.79
C PHE A 146 4.41 -5.75 -9.22
N PRO A 147 5.32 -6.15 -10.12
CA PRO A 147 4.94 -6.61 -11.46
C PRO A 147 4.03 -7.85 -11.42
N GLU A 148 4.35 -8.83 -10.59
CA GLU A 148 3.57 -10.05 -10.40
C GLU A 148 2.19 -9.74 -9.83
N SER A 149 2.13 -8.82 -8.86
CA SER A 149 0.89 -8.34 -8.24
C SER A 149 -0.05 -7.66 -9.23
N ILE A 150 0.48 -6.92 -10.21
CA ILE A 150 -0.29 -6.33 -11.31
C ILE A 150 -0.83 -7.44 -12.22
N LYS A 151 0.04 -8.37 -12.64
CA LYS A 151 -0.30 -9.47 -13.55
C LYS A 151 -1.32 -10.44 -12.96
N MET A 152 -1.17 -10.82 -11.69
CA MET A 152 -2.10 -11.71 -10.98
C MET A 152 -3.53 -11.14 -10.90
N ARG A 153 -3.67 -9.80 -10.99
CA ARG A 153 -4.97 -9.12 -11.01
C ARG A 153 -5.51 -8.88 -12.43
N GLY A 154 -4.76 -9.27 -13.47
CA GLY A 154 -5.11 -9.04 -14.87
C GLY A 154 -5.04 -7.57 -15.28
N LEU A 155 -4.20 -6.78 -14.62
CA LEU A 155 -4.12 -5.32 -14.79
C LEU A 155 -2.92 -4.87 -15.65
N ASP A 156 -2.14 -5.81 -16.18
CA ASP A 156 -0.92 -5.58 -16.96
C ASP A 156 -1.18 -5.19 -18.43
N ASN A 157 -2.40 -5.36 -18.94
CA ASN A 157 -2.74 -4.95 -20.30
C ASN A 157 -2.86 -3.41 -20.41
N THR A 158 -1.83 -2.78 -20.97
CA THR A 158 -1.75 -1.32 -21.16
C THR A 158 -2.68 -0.80 -22.26
N GLU A 159 -3.04 -1.62 -23.24
CA GLU A 159 -3.95 -1.23 -24.31
C GLU A 159 -5.42 -1.23 -23.85
N ALA A 160 -5.78 -2.22 -23.02
CA ALA A 160 -7.11 -2.33 -22.42
C ALA A 160 -7.29 -1.37 -21.24
N LEU A 161 -6.23 -1.07 -20.49
CA LEU A 161 -6.21 -0.14 -19.35
C LEU A 161 -5.13 0.94 -19.53
N PRO A 162 -5.35 1.92 -20.43
CA PRO A 162 -4.34 2.90 -20.82
C PRO A 162 -4.10 4.02 -19.80
N TYR A 163 -4.93 4.13 -18.75
CA TYR A 163 -4.87 5.23 -17.79
C TYR A 163 -4.63 4.76 -16.35
N TYR A 164 -3.90 3.65 -16.18
CA TYR A 164 -3.60 3.10 -14.86
C TYR A 164 -2.24 3.59 -14.33
N TYR A 165 -2.18 4.87 -13.94
CA TYR A 165 -0.91 5.51 -13.55
C TYR A 165 -0.22 4.89 -12.34
N PHE A 166 -0.97 4.34 -11.38
CA PHE A 166 -0.41 3.54 -10.29
C PHE A 166 0.43 2.37 -10.80
N ARG A 167 -0.05 1.63 -11.83
CA ARG A 167 0.71 0.55 -12.47
C ARG A 167 1.94 1.11 -13.17
N ASP A 168 1.75 2.10 -14.03
CA ASP A 168 2.78 2.55 -14.96
C ASP A 168 3.97 3.17 -14.22
N ASP A 169 3.70 3.98 -13.19
CA ASP A 169 4.75 4.60 -12.38
C ASP A 169 5.35 3.61 -11.39
N GLY A 170 4.51 2.79 -10.75
CA GLY A 170 4.99 1.79 -9.79
C GLY A 170 5.92 0.77 -10.44
N LEU A 171 5.67 0.35 -11.69
CA LEU A 171 6.58 -0.52 -12.44
C LEU A 171 7.94 0.12 -12.69
N ARG A 172 7.97 1.43 -13.00
CA ARG A 172 9.22 2.17 -13.23
C ARG A 172 10.02 2.34 -11.95
N VAL A 173 9.36 2.68 -10.86
CA VAL A 173 10.01 2.79 -9.54
C VAL A 173 10.49 1.42 -9.07
N TRP A 174 9.72 0.36 -9.28
CA TRP A 174 10.12 -1.02 -8.99
C TRP A 174 11.40 -1.39 -9.75
N GLU A 175 11.45 -1.15 -11.06
CA GLU A 175 12.62 -1.43 -11.89
C GLU A 175 13.84 -0.63 -11.44
N ALA A 176 13.68 0.65 -11.09
CA ALA A 176 14.77 1.47 -10.56
C ALA A 176 15.33 0.92 -9.24
N VAL A 177 14.45 0.53 -8.30
CA VAL A 177 14.86 -0.09 -7.03
C VAL A 177 15.54 -1.43 -7.28
N GLN A 178 14.99 -2.28 -8.16
CA GLN A 178 15.56 -3.58 -8.49
C GLN A 178 16.94 -3.46 -9.12
N SER A 179 17.12 -2.49 -10.04
CA SER A 179 18.41 -2.21 -10.66
C SER A 179 19.45 -1.76 -9.64
N PHE A 180 19.09 -0.82 -8.75
CA PHE A 180 19.96 -0.39 -7.66
C PHE A 180 20.36 -1.55 -6.74
N VAL A 181 19.39 -2.37 -6.31
CA VAL A 181 19.66 -3.55 -5.49
C VAL A 181 20.56 -4.55 -6.21
N THR A 182 20.36 -4.74 -7.52
CA THR A 182 21.21 -5.61 -8.35
C THR A 182 22.65 -5.12 -8.35
N GLU A 183 22.90 -3.84 -8.58
CA GLU A 183 24.24 -3.24 -8.52
C GLU A 183 24.87 -3.45 -7.15
N VAL A 184 24.14 -3.22 -6.06
CA VAL A 184 24.65 -3.40 -4.69
C VAL A 184 24.95 -4.87 -4.39
N VAL A 185 24.04 -5.79 -4.69
CA VAL A 185 24.23 -7.22 -4.40
C VAL A 185 25.45 -7.74 -5.16
N ASN A 186 25.61 -7.38 -6.43
CA ASN A 186 26.75 -7.81 -7.25
C ASN A 186 28.11 -7.18 -6.84
N ILE A 187 28.12 -6.16 -5.96
CA ILE A 187 29.35 -5.64 -5.36
C ILE A 187 29.83 -6.53 -4.21
N TYR A 188 28.91 -7.15 -3.47
CA TYR A 188 29.20 -7.83 -2.20
C TYR A 188 29.01 -9.35 -2.23
N TYR A 189 28.33 -9.90 -3.24
CA TYR A 189 28.11 -11.33 -3.43
C TYR A 189 28.57 -11.72 -4.84
N ASP A 190 29.62 -12.56 -4.92
CA ASP A 190 30.18 -13.00 -6.20
C ASP A 190 29.32 -14.06 -6.91
N ASP A 191 28.66 -14.92 -6.12
CA ASP A 191 27.84 -16.03 -6.63
C ASP A 191 26.75 -16.47 -5.63
N ASP A 192 25.98 -17.49 -6.04
CA ASP A 192 24.94 -18.11 -5.21
C ASP A 192 25.49 -18.84 -3.97
N GLU A 193 26.75 -19.25 -3.96
CA GLU A 193 27.37 -19.90 -2.80
C GLU A 193 27.64 -18.87 -1.69
N ALA A 194 28.10 -17.67 -2.05
CA ALA A 194 28.24 -16.55 -1.11
C ALA A 194 26.90 -16.22 -0.42
N VAL A 195 25.79 -16.21 -1.18
CA VAL A 195 24.44 -16.00 -0.63
C VAL A 195 24.02 -17.13 0.31
N GLN A 196 24.31 -18.38 -0.05
CA GLN A 196 23.93 -19.55 0.75
C GLN A 196 24.72 -19.67 2.06
N THR A 197 25.99 -19.26 2.04
CA THR A 197 26.91 -19.38 3.18
C THR A 197 26.85 -18.20 4.15
N ASP A 198 26.21 -17.09 3.75
CA ASP A 198 25.92 -15.94 4.61
C ASP A 198 24.89 -16.29 5.69
N GLN A 199 25.38 -16.63 6.88
CA GLN A 199 24.57 -17.04 8.02
C GLN A 199 23.71 -15.90 8.57
N GLU A 200 24.14 -14.64 8.45
CA GLU A 200 23.44 -13.47 8.96
C GLU A 200 22.23 -13.16 8.07
N LEU A 201 22.41 -13.23 6.74
CA LEU A 201 21.31 -13.18 5.77
C LEU A 201 20.31 -14.32 5.99
N GLN A 202 20.78 -15.56 6.15
CA GLN A 202 19.86 -16.69 6.39
C GLN A 202 19.09 -16.51 7.71
N ALA A 203 19.74 -15.98 8.75
CA ALA A 203 19.09 -15.67 10.02
C ALA A 203 18.04 -14.55 9.85
N PHE A 204 18.36 -13.47 9.12
CA PHE A 204 17.44 -12.39 8.79
C PHE A 204 16.16 -12.88 8.11
N VAL A 205 16.29 -13.64 7.01
CA VAL A 205 15.15 -14.18 6.26
C VAL A 205 14.33 -15.14 7.12
N LYS A 206 15.01 -15.97 7.92
CA LYS A 206 14.36 -16.91 8.84
C LYS A 206 13.60 -16.17 9.95
N ASP A 207 14.12 -15.08 10.49
CA ASP A 207 13.49 -14.30 11.57
C ASP A 207 12.18 -13.68 11.07
N VAL A 208 12.17 -13.12 9.85
CA VAL A 208 10.95 -12.64 9.16
C VAL A 208 9.93 -13.76 9.03
N PHE A 209 10.33 -14.92 8.52
CA PHE A 209 9.42 -16.03 8.27
C PHE A 209 8.87 -16.67 9.56
N VAL A 210 9.75 -16.96 10.53
CA VAL A 210 9.38 -17.70 11.75
C VAL A 210 8.66 -16.82 12.74
N TYR A 211 9.16 -15.60 13.01
CA TYR A 211 8.59 -14.75 14.07
C TYR A 211 7.65 -13.70 13.50
N GLY A 212 8.04 -13.04 12.41
CA GLY A 212 7.19 -12.05 11.74
C GLY A 212 5.92 -12.66 11.16
N LEU A 213 6.08 -13.78 10.45
CA LEU A 213 4.98 -14.48 9.75
C LEU A 213 4.51 -15.76 10.45
N LYS A 214 5.03 -16.04 11.65
CA LYS A 214 4.61 -17.16 12.51
C LYS A 214 4.74 -18.54 11.83
N ASP A 215 5.81 -18.76 11.06
CA ASP A 215 6.07 -20.01 10.31
C ASP A 215 4.92 -20.37 9.36
N ASN A 216 4.16 -19.35 8.89
CA ASN A 216 3.03 -19.58 8.02
C ASN A 216 3.48 -19.80 6.57
N LYS A 217 3.62 -21.08 6.19
CA LYS A 217 3.98 -21.52 4.84
C LYS A 217 3.01 -21.06 3.75
N SER A 218 1.74 -20.79 4.08
CA SER A 218 0.77 -20.32 3.07
C SER A 218 1.12 -18.94 2.52
N THR A 219 1.93 -18.17 3.26
CA THR A 219 2.34 -16.82 2.84
C THR A 219 3.30 -16.82 1.65
N GLY A 220 3.97 -17.95 1.36
CA GLY A 220 4.94 -18.03 0.27
C GLY A 220 6.22 -17.21 0.49
N PHE A 221 6.40 -16.59 1.67
CA PHE A 221 7.67 -15.94 2.02
C PHE A 221 8.77 -17.00 2.14
N PRO A 222 9.98 -16.72 1.61
CA PRO A 222 11.08 -17.67 1.71
C PRO A 222 11.53 -17.82 3.16
N LYS A 223 11.83 -19.05 3.57
CA LYS A 223 12.51 -19.35 4.83
C LYS A 223 14.04 -19.20 4.73
N THR A 224 14.56 -19.29 3.51
CA THR A 224 15.98 -19.17 3.15
C THR A 224 16.07 -18.56 1.77
N VAL A 225 17.14 -17.81 1.49
CA VAL A 225 17.45 -17.27 0.16
C VAL A 225 18.74 -17.93 -0.30
N LYS A 226 18.75 -18.51 -1.50
CA LYS A 226 19.87 -19.34 -1.99
C LYS A 226 20.53 -18.84 -3.26
N THR A 227 19.95 -17.84 -3.90
CA THR A 227 20.45 -17.32 -5.17
C THR A 227 20.50 -15.81 -5.12
N ILE A 228 21.43 -15.22 -5.88
CA ILE A 228 21.55 -13.78 -6.08
C ILE A 228 20.22 -13.21 -6.60
N GLU A 229 19.61 -13.86 -7.59
CA GLU A 229 18.32 -13.44 -8.14
C GLU A 229 17.23 -13.33 -7.06
N LYS A 230 17.15 -14.34 -6.18
CA LYS A 230 16.14 -14.35 -5.11
C LYS A 230 16.45 -13.31 -4.04
N LEU A 231 17.72 -13.05 -3.76
CA LEU A 231 18.15 -11.99 -2.84
C LEU A 231 17.76 -10.61 -3.38
N ILE A 232 18.03 -10.35 -4.65
CA ILE A 232 17.67 -9.09 -5.32
C ILE A 232 16.16 -8.87 -5.25
N GLU A 233 15.35 -9.88 -5.59
CA GLU A 233 13.89 -9.78 -5.51
C GLU A 233 13.43 -9.48 -4.07
N TYR A 234 13.98 -10.19 -3.08
CA TYR A 234 13.61 -10.01 -1.68
C TYR A 234 13.92 -8.60 -1.16
N LEU A 235 15.12 -8.08 -1.45
CA LEU A 235 15.51 -6.73 -1.05
C LEU A 235 14.71 -5.66 -1.80
N THR A 236 14.37 -5.91 -3.07
CA THR A 236 13.47 -5.03 -3.84
C THR A 236 12.09 -4.95 -3.20
N VAL A 237 11.52 -6.09 -2.76
CA VAL A 237 10.26 -6.13 -2.00
C VAL A 237 10.33 -5.27 -0.74
N VAL A 238 11.40 -5.40 0.05
CA VAL A 238 11.57 -4.64 1.31
C VAL A 238 11.59 -3.15 1.03
N ILE A 239 12.47 -2.70 0.13
CA ILE A 239 12.67 -1.28 -0.17
C ILE A 239 11.42 -0.68 -0.82
N PHE A 240 10.84 -1.34 -1.82
CA PHE A 240 9.65 -0.84 -2.52
C PHE A 240 8.44 -0.77 -1.59
N THR A 241 8.25 -1.74 -0.70
CA THR A 241 7.13 -1.76 0.26
C THR A 241 7.24 -0.61 1.26
N ALA A 242 8.44 -0.39 1.79
CA ALA A 242 8.70 0.63 2.80
C ALA A 242 8.70 2.06 2.26
N SER A 243 8.92 2.23 0.95
CA SER A 243 8.97 3.54 0.30
C SER A 243 7.77 3.73 -0.63
N ALA A 244 7.90 3.29 -1.89
CA ALA A 244 6.98 3.58 -2.98
C ALA A 244 5.55 3.10 -2.71
N GLN A 245 5.37 1.88 -2.23
CA GLN A 245 4.04 1.34 -1.95
C GLN A 245 3.34 2.09 -0.80
N HIS A 246 4.06 2.39 0.29
CA HIS A 246 3.52 3.23 1.38
C HIS A 246 3.14 4.61 0.87
N ALA A 247 4.03 5.27 0.11
CA ALA A 247 3.75 6.59 -0.42
C ALA A 247 2.48 6.63 -1.28
N ALA A 248 2.33 5.66 -2.19
CA ALA A 248 1.19 5.56 -3.09
C ALA A 248 -0.15 5.33 -2.38
N VAL A 249 -0.15 4.73 -1.19
CA VAL A 249 -1.37 4.45 -0.42
C VAL A 249 -1.59 5.40 0.76
N ASN A 250 -0.58 6.18 1.15
CA ASN A 250 -0.65 7.08 2.30
C ASN A 250 -0.94 8.53 1.89
N PHE A 251 -0.12 9.12 1.00
CA PHE A 251 -0.14 10.59 0.78
C PHE A 251 -1.30 11.10 -0.08
N GLY A 252 -2.08 10.20 -0.68
CA GLY A 252 -3.34 10.55 -1.36
C GLY A 252 -4.56 10.61 -0.43
N GLN A 253 -4.41 10.29 0.86
CA GLN A 253 -5.57 10.19 1.74
C GLN A 253 -6.33 11.51 1.85
N TYR A 254 -5.65 12.64 2.02
CA TYR A 254 -6.36 13.92 2.11
C TYR A 254 -7.04 14.29 0.77
N ASP A 255 -6.37 14.09 -0.36
CA ASP A 255 -6.94 14.39 -1.69
C ASP A 255 -8.26 13.62 -1.94
N TRP A 256 -8.27 12.34 -1.60
CA TRP A 256 -9.37 11.44 -1.96
C TRP A 256 -10.39 11.22 -0.85
N CYS A 257 -10.01 11.41 0.41
CA CYS A 257 -10.86 11.12 1.56
C CYS A 257 -11.32 12.36 2.32
N SER A 258 -10.78 13.56 2.05
CA SER A 258 -11.27 14.79 2.71
C SER A 258 -12.71 15.13 2.32
N TRP A 259 -13.12 14.86 1.08
CA TRP A 259 -14.54 14.88 0.71
C TRP A 259 -15.22 13.60 1.21
N ILE A 260 -15.73 13.65 2.44
CA ILE A 260 -16.26 12.49 3.18
C ILE A 260 -17.26 11.63 2.39
N PRO A 261 -18.22 12.17 1.61
CA PRO A 261 -19.11 11.33 0.82
C PRO A 261 -18.38 10.42 -0.19
N ASN A 262 -17.15 10.76 -0.60
CA ASN A 262 -16.32 9.92 -1.45
C ASN A 262 -15.55 8.83 -0.70
N SER A 263 -15.34 8.93 0.61
CA SER A 263 -14.68 7.89 1.41
C SER A 263 -15.20 7.89 2.86
N PRO A 264 -16.48 7.50 3.09
CA PRO A 264 -17.06 7.61 4.43
C PRO A 264 -16.39 6.62 5.40
N PRO A 265 -15.81 7.09 6.52
CA PRO A 265 -15.18 6.21 7.52
C PRO A 265 -16.19 5.33 8.26
N THR A 266 -17.47 5.71 8.28
CA THR A 266 -18.55 4.90 8.84
C THR A 266 -19.86 5.19 8.11
N MET A 267 -20.82 4.27 8.24
CA MET A 267 -22.22 4.45 7.84
C MET A 267 -23.09 4.25 9.08
N ARG A 268 -24.08 5.13 9.30
CA ARG A 268 -24.94 5.14 10.50
C ARG A 268 -26.29 4.45 10.31
N GLN A 269 -26.69 4.22 9.06
CA GLN A 269 -27.87 3.43 8.70
C GLN A 269 -27.44 2.11 8.06
N PRO A 270 -28.28 1.06 8.06
CA PRO A 270 -28.00 -0.15 7.30
C PRO A 270 -28.07 0.09 5.78
N PRO A 271 -27.46 -0.78 4.96
CA PRO A 271 -27.65 -0.77 3.52
C PRO A 271 -29.15 -0.91 3.16
N PRO A 272 -29.64 -0.21 2.13
CA PRO A 272 -31.04 -0.33 1.70
C PRO A 272 -31.34 -1.75 1.23
N CYS A 273 -32.44 -2.33 1.73
CA CYS A 273 -32.90 -3.67 1.36
C CYS A 273 -33.87 -3.68 0.17
N GLN A 274 -34.29 -2.51 -0.33
CA GLN A 274 -35.25 -2.34 -1.42
C GLN A 274 -34.85 -1.12 -2.27
N LYS A 275 -35.29 -1.08 -3.53
CA LYS A 275 -35.12 0.08 -4.41
C LYS A 275 -36.31 1.05 -4.26
N GLY A 276 -36.10 2.31 -4.62
CA GLY A 276 -37.10 3.37 -4.67
C GLY A 276 -37.41 4.01 -3.31
N VAL A 277 -36.61 3.71 -2.28
CA VAL A 277 -36.85 4.16 -0.90
C VAL A 277 -35.81 5.17 -0.40
N VAL A 278 -34.69 5.34 -1.11
CA VAL A 278 -33.62 6.25 -0.69
C VAL A 278 -33.90 7.66 -1.21
N ASN A 279 -33.85 8.64 -0.30
CA ASN A 279 -33.86 10.06 -0.63
C ASN A 279 -32.58 10.74 -0.11
N VAL A 280 -32.43 12.05 -0.33
CA VAL A 280 -31.22 12.78 0.06
C VAL A 280 -31.09 12.85 1.59
N GLU A 281 -32.20 12.95 2.32
CA GLU A 281 -32.24 12.95 3.78
C GLU A 281 -31.68 11.63 4.34
N TYR A 282 -32.12 10.49 3.80
CA TYR A 282 -31.62 9.17 4.18
C TYR A 282 -30.11 9.05 3.95
N ILE A 283 -29.57 9.61 2.85
CA ILE A 283 -28.12 9.62 2.60
C ILE A 283 -27.40 10.46 3.67
N ILE A 284 -27.89 11.65 3.99
CA ILE A 284 -27.28 12.53 5.01
C ILE A 284 -27.31 11.86 6.39
N GLU A 285 -28.40 11.17 6.73
CA GLU A 285 -28.52 10.38 7.95
C GLU A 285 -27.60 9.15 7.97
N SER A 286 -27.35 8.54 6.80
CA SER A 286 -26.45 7.41 6.63
C SER A 286 -24.97 7.80 6.75
N LEU A 287 -24.59 8.98 6.25
CA LEU A 287 -23.22 9.48 6.30
C LEU A 287 -22.76 9.78 7.74
N PRO A 288 -21.43 9.88 8.01
CA PRO A 288 -20.91 10.20 9.34
C PRO A 288 -21.50 11.51 9.90
N ASP A 289 -21.70 11.57 11.21
CA ASP A 289 -22.01 12.84 11.88
C ASP A 289 -20.81 13.81 11.88
N ARG A 290 -21.04 15.03 12.35
CA ARG A 290 -20.04 16.10 12.37
C ARG A 290 -18.81 15.75 13.22
N GLY A 291 -18.99 15.04 14.33
CA GLY A 291 -17.89 14.66 15.22
C GLY A 291 -16.97 13.64 14.55
N ARG A 292 -17.55 12.59 13.97
CA ARG A 292 -16.79 11.58 13.20
C ARG A 292 -16.12 12.19 11.98
N SER A 293 -16.81 13.10 11.31
CA SER A 293 -16.28 13.86 10.17
C SER A 293 -15.06 14.69 10.55
N CYS A 294 -15.10 15.37 11.71
CA CYS A 294 -13.98 16.17 12.20
C CYS A 294 -12.75 15.30 12.51
N TRP A 295 -12.93 14.19 13.23
CA TRP A 295 -11.83 13.25 13.51
C TRP A 295 -11.23 12.66 12.24
N HIS A 296 -12.08 12.29 11.28
CA HIS A 296 -11.65 11.77 9.97
C HIS A 296 -10.77 12.78 9.23
N LEU A 297 -11.21 14.03 9.09
CA LEU A 297 -10.45 15.08 8.42
C LEU A 297 -9.10 15.32 9.09
N GLY A 298 -9.08 15.40 10.44
CA GLY A 298 -7.84 15.55 11.19
C GLY A 298 -6.86 14.41 10.95
N ALA A 299 -7.35 13.16 10.94
CA ALA A 299 -6.53 11.97 10.70
C ALA A 299 -5.96 11.96 9.27
N VAL A 300 -6.80 12.06 8.23
CA VAL A 300 -6.31 11.96 6.84
C VAL A 300 -5.42 13.15 6.46
N TRP A 301 -5.62 14.32 7.05
CA TRP A 301 -4.72 15.46 6.88
C TRP A 301 -3.36 15.18 7.49
N ALA A 302 -3.33 14.79 8.77
CA ALA A 302 -2.09 14.55 9.52
C ALA A 302 -1.24 13.43 8.90
N LEU A 303 -1.87 12.32 8.51
CA LEU A 303 -1.18 11.18 7.89
C LEU A 303 -0.62 11.51 6.50
N SER A 304 -1.13 12.55 5.83
CA SER A 304 -0.69 12.94 4.49
C SER A 304 0.37 14.04 4.48
N GLN A 305 0.90 14.46 5.64
CA GLN A 305 1.95 15.49 5.70
C GLN A 305 3.35 14.88 5.58
N PHE A 306 4.24 15.60 4.92
CA PHE A 306 5.69 15.36 5.00
C PHE A 306 6.28 16.20 6.12
N GLN A 307 7.37 15.74 6.72
CA GLN A 307 8.18 16.58 7.62
C GLN A 307 9.02 17.59 6.81
N ASP A 308 9.41 18.70 7.44
CA ASP A 308 10.22 19.75 6.78
C ASP A 308 11.55 19.21 6.23
N ASN A 309 12.14 18.23 6.92
CA ASN A 309 13.40 17.58 6.54
C ASN A 309 13.17 16.10 6.15
N GLU A 310 12.06 15.81 5.47
CA GLU A 310 11.76 14.46 4.96
C GLU A 310 12.89 13.96 4.04
N LEU A 311 13.24 12.68 4.17
CA LEU A 311 14.25 12.05 3.29
C LEU A 311 13.54 11.22 2.24
N PHE A 312 13.48 11.75 1.02
CA PHE A 312 12.87 11.07 -0.12
C PHE A 312 13.77 9.98 -0.70
N LEU A 313 13.19 9.14 -1.56
CA LEU A 313 13.79 7.93 -2.08
C LEU A 313 15.13 8.23 -2.75
N GLY A 314 16.19 7.53 -2.32
CA GLY A 314 17.55 7.74 -2.82
C GLY A 314 18.34 8.83 -2.09
N MET A 315 17.74 9.56 -1.15
CA MET A 315 18.46 10.50 -0.28
C MET A 315 19.08 9.75 0.91
N TYR A 316 20.39 9.53 0.87
CA TYR A 316 21.13 8.79 1.91
C TYR A 316 22.20 9.67 2.58
N PRO A 317 21.81 10.62 3.46
CA PRO A 317 22.76 11.53 4.12
C PRO A 317 23.63 10.82 5.18
N ASP A 318 23.11 9.77 5.81
CA ASP A 318 23.86 8.94 6.74
C ASP A 318 24.80 8.01 5.96
N GLU A 319 26.09 8.33 5.91
CA GLU A 319 27.10 7.60 5.13
C GLU A 319 27.47 6.24 5.76
N HIS A 320 26.53 5.30 5.76
CA HIS A 320 26.80 3.91 6.15
C HIS A 320 27.73 3.20 5.17
N PHE A 321 27.57 3.50 3.87
CA PHE A 321 28.46 3.08 2.80
C PHE A 321 29.52 4.14 2.54
N ILE A 322 30.79 3.70 2.50
CA ILE A 322 31.94 4.58 2.24
C ILE A 322 32.71 4.16 0.97
N GLU A 323 32.46 2.95 0.49
CA GLU A 323 33.17 2.34 -0.63
C GLU A 323 32.75 2.99 -1.97
N LYS A 324 33.73 3.16 -2.87
CA LYS A 324 33.50 3.83 -4.16
C LYS A 324 32.46 3.13 -5.05
N PRO A 325 32.46 1.79 -5.22
CA PRO A 325 31.52 1.12 -6.13
C PRO A 325 30.06 1.33 -5.73
N VAL A 326 29.74 1.18 -4.44
CA VAL A 326 28.36 1.39 -3.95
C VAL A 326 27.96 2.86 -3.97
N LYS A 327 28.89 3.80 -3.74
CA LYS A 327 28.62 5.23 -3.93
C LYS A 327 28.33 5.58 -5.40
N GLU A 328 28.87 4.83 -6.36
CA GLU A 328 28.50 4.95 -7.78
C GLU A 328 27.09 4.41 -8.03
N ALA A 329 26.77 3.22 -7.51
CA ALA A 329 25.44 2.63 -7.64
C ALA A 329 24.33 3.53 -7.05
N ILE A 330 24.61 4.19 -5.91
CA ILE A 330 23.70 5.19 -5.32
C ILE A 330 23.49 6.38 -6.28
N ARG A 331 24.54 6.87 -6.96
CA ARG A 331 24.41 7.96 -7.92
C ARG A 331 23.61 7.54 -9.16
N ASN A 332 23.86 6.35 -9.70
CA ASN A 332 23.07 5.79 -10.80
C ASN A 332 21.59 5.69 -10.43
N PHE A 333 21.29 5.20 -9.23
CA PHE A 333 19.92 5.14 -8.71
C PHE A 333 19.27 6.53 -8.65
N GLN A 334 19.97 7.53 -8.10
CA GLN A 334 19.47 8.91 -8.01
C GLN A 334 19.18 9.52 -9.40
N VAL A 335 20.04 9.24 -10.39
CA VAL A 335 19.81 9.68 -11.79
C VAL A 335 18.55 9.03 -12.35
N HIS A 336 18.38 7.71 -12.20
CA HIS A 336 17.18 7.01 -12.66
C HIS A 336 15.90 7.54 -12.00
N LEU A 337 15.93 7.82 -10.70
CA LEU A 337 14.80 8.42 -9.99
C LEU A 337 14.46 9.83 -10.49
N GLN A 338 15.47 10.64 -10.80
CA GLN A 338 15.24 11.96 -11.38
C GLN A 338 14.59 11.86 -12.77
N GLU A 339 15.01 10.92 -13.60
CA GLU A 339 14.40 10.67 -14.91
C GLU A 339 12.93 10.24 -14.78
N ILE A 340 12.60 9.39 -13.80
CA ILE A 340 11.22 8.98 -13.51
C ILE A 340 10.39 10.21 -13.09
N SER A 341 10.91 11.04 -12.19
CA SER A 341 10.24 12.28 -11.74
C SER A 341 9.93 13.20 -12.93
N ASN A 342 10.91 13.42 -13.82
CA ASN A 342 10.75 14.24 -15.01
C ASN A 342 9.67 13.69 -15.96
N ARG A 343 9.65 12.35 -16.16
CA ARG A 343 8.64 11.69 -17.00
C ARG A 343 7.23 11.82 -16.41
N ILE A 344 7.08 11.64 -15.10
CA ILE A 344 5.78 11.79 -14.41
C ILE A 344 5.31 13.23 -14.50
N ALA A 345 6.19 14.20 -14.26
CA ALA A 345 5.90 15.62 -14.39
C ALA A 345 5.42 15.97 -15.81
N GLU A 346 6.13 15.53 -16.84
CA GLU A 346 5.76 15.76 -18.24
C GLU A 346 4.40 15.16 -18.58
N ARG A 347 4.16 13.89 -18.22
CA ARG A 347 2.88 13.21 -18.46
C ARG A 347 1.72 13.90 -17.73
N ASN A 348 1.97 14.53 -16.58
CA ASN A 348 0.96 15.18 -15.76
C ASN A 348 0.60 16.60 -16.21
N LYS A 349 1.44 17.32 -16.99
CA LYS A 349 1.23 18.73 -17.39
C LYS A 349 -0.17 19.02 -17.95
N ASN A 350 -0.75 18.10 -18.72
CA ASN A 350 -2.02 18.29 -19.41
C ASN A 350 -3.16 17.43 -18.85
N LYS A 351 -3.03 16.94 -17.61
CA LYS A 351 -4.05 16.09 -16.96
C LYS A 351 -4.96 16.94 -16.07
N LYS A 352 -6.27 16.69 -16.15
CA LYS A 352 -7.26 17.29 -15.25
C LYS A 352 -7.03 16.87 -13.79
N LEU A 353 -6.60 15.64 -13.60
CA LEU A 353 -6.24 15.08 -12.29
C LEU A 353 -4.89 14.38 -12.42
N PRO A 354 -3.79 15.11 -12.21
CA PRO A 354 -2.45 14.55 -12.16
C PRO A 354 -2.31 13.46 -11.08
N TYR A 355 -1.43 12.49 -11.32
CA TYR A 355 -1.10 11.45 -10.32
C TYR A 355 0.37 11.58 -9.93
N TYR A 356 0.65 11.93 -8.68
CA TYR A 356 2.00 12.26 -8.19
C TYR A 356 2.56 11.28 -7.15
N TYR A 357 1.77 10.32 -6.66
CA TYR A 357 2.14 9.57 -5.45
C TYR A 357 3.29 8.56 -5.65
N PHE A 358 3.67 8.29 -6.91
CA PHE A 358 4.89 7.56 -7.27
C PHE A 358 6.00 8.46 -7.86
N SER A 359 5.86 9.78 -7.77
CA SER A 359 6.94 10.69 -8.15
C SER A 359 8.07 10.59 -7.11
N PRO A 360 9.30 10.18 -7.47
CA PRO A 360 10.37 9.92 -6.50
C PRO A 360 10.70 11.07 -5.55
N ASP A 361 10.53 12.31 -5.99
CA ASP A 361 10.64 13.54 -5.17
C ASP A 361 9.56 13.67 -4.08
N ARG A 362 8.62 12.72 -3.99
CA ARG A 362 7.53 12.65 -3.02
C ARG A 362 7.37 11.28 -2.38
N ILE A 363 8.32 10.37 -2.57
CA ILE A 363 8.34 9.04 -1.95
C ILE A 363 9.35 9.07 -0.81
N PRO A 364 8.95 9.01 0.47
CA PRO A 364 9.91 8.85 1.57
C PRO A 364 10.68 7.53 1.47
N ASN A 365 11.90 7.48 2.02
CA ASN A 365 12.69 6.24 2.07
C ASN A 365 12.01 5.13 2.89
N SER A 366 11.24 5.49 3.91
CA SER A 366 10.71 4.59 4.95
C SER A 366 9.30 4.97 5.38
N VAL A 367 8.63 4.03 6.04
CA VAL A 367 7.31 4.26 6.67
C VAL A 367 7.49 5.08 7.96
N ALA A 368 7.34 6.40 7.87
CA ALA A 368 7.62 7.33 8.98
C ALA A 368 6.40 8.10 9.51
N VAL A 369 5.24 7.94 8.89
CA VAL A 369 3.98 8.61 9.25
C VAL A 369 2.80 7.65 9.13
#